data_AF-A0A357EL45-F1
#
_entry.id   AF-A0A357EL45-F1
#
_cell.length_a   1.000
_cell.length_b   1.000
_cell.length_c   1.000
_cell.angle_alpha   90.00
_cell.angle_beta   90.00
_cell.angle_gamma   90.00
#
_symmetry.space_group_name_H-M   'P 1'
#
loop_
_entity.id
_entity.type
_entity.pdbx_description
1 polymer ?
#
loop_
_entity_poly.entity_id
_entity_poly.type
_entity_poly.pdbx_seq_one_letter_code
_entity_poly.pdbx_strand_id
1 'polypeptide(L)'
;MGKDLPVISVGTSGSTSEQSENFFYSRVFCQKENSPPLGLLLEFLRSRGQVPILPSNLEEGLLQEWAWVQVALGYQRDRKPIQVFCVRDRGSYRDVYDQEKQQFLDILTAYADVEAQLALEYVNRCRFILTTRMVEGDVTDDGYDFNGWILEFYQEQCNGIVQIDRQGFYSPKGELIVDLSSSAES
;
A
#
# COMPACT_ATOMS: atom_id res chain seq x y z
N MET A 1 15.32 7.75 21.31
CA MET A 1 14.55 6.50 21.26
C MET A 1 14.02 6.36 19.85
N GLY A 2 14.73 5.58 19.03
CA GLY A 2 14.50 5.46 17.60
C GLY A 2 13.17 4.79 17.31
N LYS A 3 12.40 5.37 16.39
CA LYS A 3 11.28 4.69 15.72
C LYS A 3 11.88 4.01 14.50
N ASP A 4 12.18 2.73 14.61
CA ASP A 4 12.44 1.89 13.45
C ASP A 4 11.10 1.59 12.77
N LEU A 5 10.82 2.32 11.69
CA LEU A 5 10.07 1.73 10.58
C LEU A 5 11.01 0.81 9.81
N PRO A 6 10.53 -0.29 9.21
CA PRO A 6 11.36 -1.06 8.30
C PRO A 6 11.76 -0.18 7.13
N VAL A 7 13.05 0.17 7.11
CA VAL A 7 13.71 0.86 6.01
C VAL A 7 13.42 0.06 4.75
N ILE A 8 12.70 0.68 3.81
CA ILE A 8 12.65 0.19 2.43
C ILE A 8 14.05 0.46 1.86
N SER A 9 14.95 -0.51 1.98
CA SER A 9 16.24 -0.49 1.31
C SER A 9 16.57 -1.90 0.85
N VAL A 10 16.56 -2.06 -0.47
CA VAL A 10 17.19 -3.19 -1.16
C VAL A 10 18.69 -3.11 -0.87
N GLY A 11 19.19 -4.09 -0.12
CA GLY A 11 20.59 -4.48 -0.07
C GLY A 11 21.50 -3.70 0.89
N THR A 12 21.75 -4.25 2.09
CA THR A 12 23.10 -4.73 2.49
C THR A 12 23.04 -5.54 3.79
N SER A 13 23.90 -6.56 3.85
CA SER A 13 23.84 -7.73 4.71
C SER A 13 24.18 -7.50 6.18
N GLY A 14 23.52 -8.25 7.08
CA GLY A 14 23.86 -8.33 8.50
C GLY A 14 23.10 -9.42 9.28
N SER A 15 23.55 -10.69 9.13
CA SER A 15 23.39 -11.83 10.05
C SER A 15 22.08 -12.03 10.82
N THR A 16 21.18 -12.86 10.27
CA THR A 16 20.69 -14.12 10.83
C THR A 16 20.27 -14.96 9.61
N SER A 17 20.34 -16.29 9.67
CA SER A 17 19.90 -17.18 8.58
C SER A 17 18.37 -17.13 8.40
N GLU A 18 17.86 -15.97 8.01
CA GLU A 18 16.53 -15.76 7.46
C GLU A 18 16.73 -15.75 5.95
N GLN A 19 16.05 -16.64 5.24
CA GLN A 19 15.90 -16.48 3.80
C GLN A 19 15.43 -15.03 3.58
N SER A 20 16.18 -14.26 2.79
CA SER A 20 15.78 -12.90 2.42
C SER A 20 14.39 -12.99 1.82
N GLU A 21 13.37 -12.55 2.57
CA GLU A 21 11.98 -12.62 2.11
C GLU A 21 11.79 -11.55 1.05
N ASN A 22 11.39 -11.97 -0.15
CA ASN A 22 11.00 -11.02 -1.19
C ASN A 22 9.60 -10.50 -0.85
N PHE A 23 9.45 -9.18 -0.92
CA PHE A 23 8.18 -8.52 -0.66
C PHE A 23 7.59 -7.98 -1.95
N PHE A 24 6.27 -8.09 -2.05
CA PHE A 24 5.47 -7.46 -3.09
C PHE A 24 4.68 -6.31 -2.49
N TYR A 25 4.81 -5.12 -3.07
CA TYR A 25 4.12 -3.93 -2.60
C TYR A 25 3.07 -3.45 -3.60
N SER A 26 2.00 -2.90 -3.05
CA SER A 26 1.01 -2.13 -3.81
C SER A 26 0.68 -0.87 -3.03
N ARG A 27 0.31 0.20 -3.73
CA ARG A 27 0.09 1.51 -3.15
C ARG A 27 -1.20 2.12 -3.65
N VAL A 28 -1.83 2.93 -2.81
CA VAL A 28 -2.90 3.84 -3.19
C VAL A 28 -2.52 5.25 -2.78
N PHE A 29 -2.36 6.14 -3.77
CA PHE A 29 -2.10 7.57 -3.52
C PHE A 29 -3.43 8.29 -3.37
N CYS A 30 -3.81 8.55 -2.13
CA CYS A 30 -5.15 9.00 -1.75
C CYS A 30 -5.22 10.53 -1.62
N GLN A 31 -6.26 11.16 -2.17
CA GLN A 31 -6.41 12.62 -2.18
C GLN A 31 -7.26 13.17 -1.02
N LYS A 32 -8.06 12.34 -0.36
CA LYS A 32 -8.81 12.77 0.83
C LYS A 32 -7.88 13.09 1.99
N GLU A 33 -8.29 14.03 2.86
CA GLU A 33 -7.46 14.48 3.98
C GLU A 33 -7.16 13.37 4.99
N ASN A 34 -8.12 12.48 5.22
CA ASN A 34 -8.00 11.43 6.23
C ASN A 34 -8.28 10.05 5.63
N SER A 35 -7.47 9.08 6.03
CA SER A 35 -7.79 7.67 5.82
C SER A 35 -9.05 7.30 6.61
N PRO A 36 -9.99 6.56 6.02
CA PRO A 36 -11.04 5.90 6.76
C PRO A 36 -10.49 5.09 7.95
N PRO A 37 -11.23 5.01 9.06
CA PRO A 37 -10.93 4.09 10.15
C PRO A 37 -10.91 2.63 9.68
N LEU A 38 -10.13 1.79 10.37
CA LEU A 38 -10.00 0.37 10.02
C LEU A 38 -11.35 -0.37 10.08
N GLY A 39 -12.26 0.04 10.98
CA GLY A 39 -13.59 -0.54 11.08
C GLY A 39 -14.37 -0.51 9.75
N LEU A 40 -14.29 0.60 9.01
CA LEU A 40 -14.97 0.74 7.71
C LEU A 40 -14.35 -0.18 6.64
N LEU A 41 -13.02 -0.31 6.64
CA LEU A 41 -12.34 -1.27 5.77
C LEU A 41 -12.80 -2.71 6.08
N LEU A 42 -12.86 -3.08 7.36
CA LEU A 42 -13.28 -4.43 7.76
C LEU A 42 -14.75 -4.72 7.42
N GLU A 43 -15.63 -3.73 7.56
CA GLU A 43 -17.02 -3.82 7.13
C GLU A 43 -17.14 -4.00 5.61
N PHE A 44 -16.36 -3.23 4.84
CA PHE A 44 -16.29 -3.39 3.39
C PHE A 44 -15.80 -4.79 2.99
N LEU A 45 -14.72 -5.27 3.59
CA LEU A 45 -14.20 -6.61 3.32
C LEU A 45 -15.25 -7.68 3.62
N ARG A 46 -15.96 -7.56 4.76
CA ARG A 46 -17.07 -8.47 5.10
C ARG A 46 -18.22 -8.42 4.12
N SER A 47 -18.57 -7.24 3.58
CA SER A 47 -19.65 -7.13 2.59
C SER A 47 -19.27 -7.79 1.24
N ARG A 48 -17.97 -7.92 0.95
CA ARG A 48 -17.41 -8.68 -0.17
C ARG A 48 -17.21 -10.18 0.13
N GLY A 49 -17.71 -10.67 1.27
CA GLY A 49 -17.59 -12.07 1.68
C GLY A 49 -16.24 -12.46 2.29
N GLN A 50 -15.35 -11.49 2.53
CA GLN A 50 -14.06 -11.72 3.17
C GLN A 50 -14.20 -11.70 4.70
N VAL A 51 -13.44 -12.54 5.40
CA VAL A 51 -13.42 -12.55 6.89
C VAL A 51 -11.99 -12.28 7.36
N PRO A 52 -11.59 -11.00 7.49
CA PRO A 52 -10.23 -10.65 7.89
C PRO A 52 -9.88 -11.22 9.27
N ILE A 53 -8.73 -11.87 9.37
CA ILE A 53 -8.15 -12.33 10.63
C ILE A 53 -7.38 -11.15 11.22
N LEU A 54 -7.82 -10.69 12.40
CA LEU A 54 -7.19 -9.58 13.10
C LEU A 54 -6.09 -10.05 14.06
N PRO A 55 -5.10 -9.19 14.35
CA PRO A 55 -4.13 -9.46 15.41
C PRO A 55 -4.84 -9.61 16.76
N SER A 56 -4.44 -10.58 17.56
CA SER A 56 -5.04 -10.85 18.87
C SER A 56 -4.87 -9.70 19.88
N ASN A 57 -3.89 -8.83 19.64
CA ASN A 57 -3.59 -7.65 20.45
C ASN A 57 -4.20 -6.35 19.90
N LEU A 58 -5.04 -6.43 18.86
CA LEU A 58 -5.68 -5.23 18.31
C LEU A 58 -6.80 -4.77 19.25
N GLU A 59 -6.61 -3.61 19.87
CA GLU A 59 -7.62 -2.97 20.72
C GLU A 59 -8.81 -2.47 19.90
N GLU A 60 -10.03 -2.67 20.39
CA GLU A 60 -11.26 -2.29 19.68
C GLU A 60 -11.33 -0.79 19.37
N GLY A 61 -10.76 0.06 20.24
CA GLY A 61 -10.66 1.51 20.01
C GLY A 61 -9.85 1.89 18.77
N LEU A 62 -8.85 1.08 18.39
CA LEU A 62 -8.02 1.33 17.20
C LEU A 62 -8.80 1.15 15.90
N LEU A 63 -9.93 0.44 15.93
CA LEU A 63 -10.79 0.27 14.75
C LEU A 63 -11.48 1.59 14.35
N GLN A 64 -11.68 2.49 15.31
CA GLN A 64 -12.33 3.79 15.10
C GLN A 64 -11.33 4.94 15.02
N GLU A 65 -10.04 4.66 15.23
CA GLU A 65 -8.94 5.63 15.15
C GLU A 65 -8.75 6.09 13.70
N TRP A 66 -8.67 7.41 13.50
CA TRP A 66 -8.43 8.00 12.17
C TRP A 66 -6.94 8.14 11.83
N ALA A 67 -6.09 8.13 12.86
CA ALA A 67 -4.64 8.31 12.76
C ALA A 67 -3.86 6.99 12.83
N TRP A 68 -4.50 5.85 12.56
CA TRP A 68 -3.82 4.56 12.52
C TRP A 68 -2.68 4.57 11.46
N VAL A 69 -1.59 3.87 11.76
CA VAL A 69 -0.39 3.84 10.90
C VAL A 69 -0.18 2.49 10.27
N GLN A 70 -0.40 1.40 11.03
CA GLN A 70 -0.14 0.06 10.54
C GLN A 70 -1.16 -0.93 11.11
N VAL A 71 -1.55 -1.91 10.31
CA VAL A 71 -2.28 -3.10 10.73
C VAL A 71 -1.81 -4.31 9.93
N ALA A 72 -1.88 -5.49 10.53
CA ALA A 72 -1.69 -6.76 9.84
C ALA A 72 -3.06 -7.43 9.65
N LEU A 73 -3.43 -7.73 8.41
CA LEU A 73 -4.70 -8.36 8.06
C LEU A 73 -4.45 -9.74 7.48
N GLY A 74 -4.87 -10.79 8.20
CA GLY A 74 -4.80 -12.16 7.69
C GLY A 74 -5.98 -12.48 6.78
N TYR A 75 -5.70 -13.18 5.69
CA TYR A 75 -6.70 -13.68 4.74
C TYR A 75 -6.88 -15.21 4.85
N GLN A 76 -5.83 -15.92 5.27
CA GLN A 76 -5.83 -17.35 5.60
C GLN A 76 -4.98 -17.57 6.86
N ARG A 77 -5.29 -18.60 7.66
CA ARG A 77 -4.65 -18.83 8.98
C ARG A 77 -3.22 -19.35 8.88
N ASP A 78 -2.92 -20.10 7.84
CA ASP A 78 -1.64 -20.74 7.55
C ASP A 78 -0.74 -19.89 6.66
N ARG A 79 -1.16 -18.66 6.35
CA ARG A 79 -0.43 -17.68 5.54
C ARG A 79 -0.02 -16.47 6.36
N LYS A 80 1.00 -15.79 5.88
CA LYS A 80 1.43 -14.51 6.43
C LYS A 80 0.40 -13.43 6.13
N PRO A 81 0.06 -12.59 7.11
CA PRO A 81 -0.91 -11.52 6.92
C PRO A 81 -0.36 -10.43 5.99
N ILE A 82 -1.25 -9.77 5.27
CA ILE A 82 -0.93 -8.56 4.52
C ILE A 82 -0.65 -7.44 5.53
N GLN A 83 0.52 -6.82 5.42
CA GLN A 83 0.82 -5.61 6.19
C GLN A 83 0.26 -4.41 5.45
N VAL A 84 -0.50 -3.58 6.15
CA VAL A 84 -1.11 -2.37 5.60
C VAL A 84 -0.57 -1.18 6.37
N PHE A 85 -0.03 -0.19 5.65
CA PHE A 85 0.58 1.02 6.20
C PHE A 85 -0.14 2.25 5.67
N CYS A 86 -0.34 3.25 6.52
CA CYS A 86 -0.89 4.55 6.14
C CYS A 86 0.08 5.67 6.56
N VAL A 87 0.86 6.16 5.59
CA VAL A 87 1.77 7.30 5.78
C VAL A 87 1.12 8.57 5.25
N ARG A 88 1.29 9.69 5.94
CA ARG A 88 0.54 10.94 5.70
C ARG A 88 1.51 12.10 5.47
N ASP A 89 1.02 13.16 4.84
CA ASP A 89 1.73 14.44 4.66
C ASP A 89 1.99 15.21 5.99
N ARG A 90 1.69 14.57 7.13
CA ARG A 90 1.79 15.12 8.48
C ARG A 90 2.09 14.01 9.50
N GLY A 91 2.51 14.43 10.70
CA GLY A 91 2.78 13.52 11.80
C GLY A 91 4.18 12.91 11.75
N SER A 92 4.40 11.83 12.52
CA SER A 92 5.74 11.25 12.73
C SER A 92 6.36 10.53 11.54
N TYR A 93 5.59 10.28 10.48
CA TYR A 93 6.03 9.51 9.29
C TYR A 93 5.92 10.32 8.00
N ARG A 94 5.96 11.65 8.15
CA ARG A 94 5.90 12.58 7.03
C ARG A 94 7.12 12.44 6.12
N ASP A 95 8.30 12.20 6.69
CA ASP A 95 9.53 11.94 5.95
C ASP A 95 9.40 10.75 5.00
N VAL A 96 8.81 9.64 5.47
CA VAL A 96 8.53 8.47 4.63
C VAL A 96 7.52 8.80 3.53
N TYR A 97 6.46 9.54 3.88
CA TYR A 97 5.50 10.00 2.88
C TYR A 97 6.16 10.88 1.80
N ASP A 98 6.98 11.86 2.19
CA ASP A 98 7.64 12.79 1.29
C ASP A 98 8.63 12.05 0.38
N GLN A 99 9.38 11.07 0.93
CA GLN A 99 10.29 10.22 0.17
C GLN A 99 9.56 9.35 -0.86
N GLU A 100 8.51 8.63 -0.43
CA GLU A 100 7.73 7.74 -1.30
C GLU A 100 7.10 8.55 -2.45
N LYS A 101 6.48 9.69 -2.12
CA LYS A 101 5.88 10.59 -3.10
C LYS A 101 6.93 11.07 -4.11
N GLN A 102 8.08 11.54 -3.65
CA GLN A 102 9.11 12.07 -4.53
C GLN A 102 9.64 11.00 -5.49
N GLN A 103 9.89 9.79 -5.00
CA GLN A 103 10.34 8.67 -5.84
C GLN A 103 9.39 8.42 -7.01
N PHE A 104 8.07 8.38 -6.77
CA PHE A 104 7.11 8.14 -7.83
C PHE A 104 6.91 9.35 -8.75
N LEU A 105 7.08 10.58 -8.26
CA LEU A 105 7.13 11.76 -9.14
C LEU A 105 8.34 11.70 -10.08
N ASP A 106 9.51 11.31 -9.57
CA ASP A 106 10.72 11.18 -10.39
C ASP A 106 10.56 10.11 -11.48
N ILE A 107 9.95 8.97 -11.13
CA ILE A 107 9.61 7.92 -12.09
C ILE A 107 8.63 8.46 -13.15
N LEU A 108 7.51 9.04 -12.73
CA LEU A 108 6.45 9.48 -13.65
C LEU A 108 6.87 10.63 -14.56
N THR A 109 7.75 11.52 -14.10
CA THR A 109 8.27 12.61 -14.94
C THR A 109 9.18 12.15 -16.05
N ALA A 110 9.73 10.93 -15.97
CA ALA A 110 10.46 10.30 -17.07
C ALA A 110 9.53 9.82 -18.21
N TYR A 111 8.23 9.68 -17.95
CA TYR A 111 7.23 9.31 -18.95
C TYR A 111 6.59 10.56 -19.54
N ALA A 112 6.57 10.66 -20.87
CA ALA A 112 6.11 11.85 -21.59
C ALA A 112 4.67 11.71 -22.16
N ASP A 113 3.95 10.64 -21.80
CA ASP A 113 2.60 10.37 -22.30
C ASP A 113 1.50 11.03 -21.46
N VAL A 114 0.30 11.10 -22.03
CA VAL A 114 -0.86 11.78 -21.42
C VAL A 114 -1.37 11.00 -20.21
N GLU A 115 -1.23 9.68 -20.26
CA GLU A 115 -1.62 8.74 -19.23
C GLU A 115 -0.78 8.90 -17.95
N ALA A 116 0.53 9.13 -18.08
CA ALA A 116 1.41 9.48 -16.97
C ALA A 116 1.03 10.81 -16.32
N GLN A 117 0.44 11.76 -17.06
CA GLN A 117 -0.05 13.02 -16.46
C GLN A 117 -1.17 12.78 -15.46
N LEU A 118 -2.05 11.81 -15.70
CA LEU A 118 -3.10 11.44 -14.75
C LEU A 118 -2.48 10.89 -13.47
N ALA A 119 -1.55 9.94 -13.58
CA ALA A 119 -0.85 9.39 -12.41
C ALA A 119 -0.08 10.50 -11.66
N LEU A 120 0.60 11.38 -12.37
CA LEU A 120 1.33 12.52 -11.81
C LEU A 120 0.41 13.45 -11.02
N GLU A 121 -0.78 13.76 -11.54
CA GLU A 121 -1.77 14.59 -10.84
C GLU A 121 -2.18 13.96 -9.50
N TYR A 122 -2.47 12.66 -9.50
CA TYR A 122 -2.85 11.95 -8.29
C TYR A 122 -1.72 11.87 -7.26
N VAL A 123 -0.51 11.49 -7.68
CA VAL A 123 0.67 11.43 -6.80
C VAL A 123 1.00 12.83 -6.26
N ASN A 124 0.90 13.87 -7.08
CA ASN A 124 1.20 15.22 -6.64
C ASN A 124 0.16 15.75 -5.63
N ARG A 125 -1.12 15.37 -5.76
CA ARG A 125 -2.21 15.83 -4.89
C ARG A 125 -2.53 14.90 -3.73
N CYS A 126 -1.86 13.76 -3.60
CA CYS A 126 -2.13 12.86 -2.50
C CYS A 126 -1.87 13.56 -1.15
N ARG A 127 -2.58 13.09 -0.12
CA ARG A 127 -2.49 13.52 1.28
C ARG A 127 -1.96 12.41 2.16
N PHE A 128 -2.19 11.18 1.74
CA PHE A 128 -1.64 9.99 2.36
C PHE A 128 -1.45 8.90 1.32
N ILE A 129 -0.57 7.96 1.63
CA ILE A 129 -0.29 6.78 0.82
C ILE A 129 -0.64 5.57 1.67
N LEU A 130 -1.52 4.74 1.13
CA LEU A 130 -1.81 3.42 1.66
C LEU A 130 -0.88 2.44 0.97
N THR A 131 -0.05 1.73 1.73
CA THR A 131 0.85 0.70 1.20
C THR A 131 0.45 -0.65 1.73
N THR A 132 0.24 -1.62 0.85
CA THR A 132 0.14 -3.04 1.23
C THR A 132 1.47 -3.73 0.94
N ARG A 133 1.86 -4.67 1.81
CA ARG A 133 3.07 -5.48 1.68
C ARG A 133 2.72 -6.94 1.95
N MET A 134 3.08 -7.80 1.00
CA MET A 134 2.89 -9.25 1.05
C MET A 134 4.22 -9.96 0.86
N VAL A 135 4.38 -11.16 1.40
CA VAL A 135 5.55 -12.01 1.16
C VAL A 135 5.33 -12.78 -0.13
N GLU A 136 6.15 -12.50 -1.14
CA GLU A 136 5.96 -13.01 -2.51
C GLU A 136 5.98 -14.55 -2.57
N GLY A 137 6.82 -15.19 -1.76
CA GLY A 137 6.91 -16.65 -1.70
C GLY A 137 5.81 -17.34 -0.88
N ASP A 138 4.91 -16.60 -0.25
CA ASP A 138 3.86 -17.14 0.63
C ASP A 138 2.43 -16.78 0.18
N VAL A 139 2.27 -15.65 -0.52
CA VAL A 139 0.96 -15.17 -0.99
C VAL A 139 0.32 -16.14 -2.00
N THR A 140 -0.99 -16.33 -1.86
CA THR A 140 -1.82 -17.16 -2.75
C THR A 140 -2.75 -16.29 -3.59
N ASP A 141 -3.47 -16.88 -4.54
CA ASP A 141 -4.50 -16.19 -5.34
C ASP A 141 -5.54 -15.50 -4.45
N ASP A 142 -6.02 -16.18 -3.40
CA ASP A 142 -6.92 -15.59 -2.39
C ASP A 142 -6.30 -14.37 -1.69
N GLY A 143 -4.98 -14.40 -1.47
CA GLY A 143 -4.23 -13.27 -0.90
C GLY A 143 -4.16 -12.08 -1.85
N TYR A 144 -3.98 -12.32 -3.15
CA TYR A 144 -4.05 -11.28 -4.18
C TYR A 144 -5.45 -10.71 -4.32
N ASP A 145 -6.49 -11.54 -4.30
CA ASP A 145 -7.89 -11.09 -4.32
C ASP A 145 -8.22 -10.25 -3.08
N PHE A 146 -7.81 -10.72 -1.89
CA PHE A 146 -7.98 -9.99 -0.64
C PHE A 146 -7.26 -8.63 -0.67
N ASN A 147 -6.02 -8.59 -1.19
CA ASN A 147 -5.29 -7.34 -1.41
C ASN A 147 -6.04 -6.41 -2.38
N GLY A 148 -6.57 -6.95 -3.47
CA GLY A 148 -7.37 -6.22 -4.45
C GLY A 148 -8.53 -5.47 -3.81
N TRP A 149 -9.28 -6.14 -2.93
CA TRP A 149 -10.37 -5.49 -2.18
C TRP A 149 -9.89 -4.38 -1.25
N ILE A 150 -8.72 -4.52 -0.61
CA ILE A 150 -8.13 -3.43 0.19
C ILE A 150 -7.84 -2.23 -0.71
N LEU A 151 -7.18 -2.45 -1.85
CA LEU A 151 -6.82 -1.37 -2.77
C LEU A 151 -8.06 -0.68 -3.34
N GLU A 152 -9.08 -1.44 -3.75
CA GLU A 152 -10.37 -0.94 -4.25
C GLU A 152 -11.05 -0.04 -3.22
N PHE A 153 -11.10 -0.46 -1.96
CA PHE A 153 -11.70 0.34 -0.89
C PHE A 153 -11.06 1.74 -0.82
N TYR A 154 -9.73 1.84 -0.84
CA TYR A 154 -9.07 3.15 -0.78
C TYR A 154 -9.15 3.92 -2.10
N GLN A 155 -9.14 3.23 -3.24
CA GLN A 155 -9.36 3.86 -4.53
C GLN A 155 -10.72 4.57 -4.58
N GLU A 156 -11.80 3.86 -4.23
CA GLU A 156 -13.16 4.39 -4.23
C GLU A 156 -13.39 5.41 -3.11
N GLN A 157 -13.05 5.05 -1.86
CA GLN A 157 -13.39 5.88 -0.71
C GLN A 157 -12.50 7.11 -0.58
N CYS A 158 -11.31 7.11 -1.18
CA CYS A 158 -10.32 8.18 -0.98
C CYS A 158 -9.90 8.91 -2.24
N ASN A 159 -10.59 8.67 -3.37
CA ASN A 159 -10.22 9.15 -4.69
C ASN A 159 -8.74 8.85 -4.96
N GLY A 160 -8.40 7.57 -4.80
CA GLY A 160 -7.04 7.09 -4.91
C GLY A 160 -6.66 6.68 -6.32
N ILE A 161 -5.37 6.63 -6.63
CA ILE A 161 -4.85 5.89 -7.76
C ILE A 161 -3.98 4.74 -7.27
N VAL A 162 -4.13 3.58 -7.90
CA VAL A 162 -3.42 2.36 -7.51
C VAL A 162 -2.11 2.25 -8.27
N GLN A 163 -1.04 1.89 -7.57
CA GLN A 163 0.23 1.47 -8.15
C GLN A 163 0.59 0.08 -7.65
N ILE A 164 1.08 -0.77 -8.54
CA ILE A 164 1.54 -2.12 -8.20
C ILE A 164 2.98 -2.27 -8.66
N ASP A 165 3.87 -2.75 -7.78
CA ASP A 165 5.27 -2.92 -8.11
C ASP A 165 5.48 -3.90 -9.27
N ARG A 166 6.42 -3.54 -10.16
CA ARG A 166 6.74 -4.28 -11.39
C ARG A 166 5.58 -4.37 -12.40
N GLN A 167 4.50 -3.62 -12.20
CA GLN A 167 3.40 -3.52 -13.15
C GLN A 167 3.17 -2.06 -13.55
N GLY A 168 2.84 -1.20 -12.58
CA GLY A 168 2.67 0.23 -12.81
C GLY A 168 1.37 0.80 -12.23
N PHE A 169 0.85 1.85 -12.86
CA PHE A 169 -0.31 2.60 -12.37
C PHE A 169 -1.60 2.20 -13.07
N TYR A 170 -2.67 2.08 -12.27
CA TYR A 170 -4.00 1.72 -12.73
C TYR A 170 -4.97 2.89 -12.57
N SER A 171 -5.78 3.14 -13.59
CA SER A 171 -6.85 4.13 -13.54
C SER A 171 -7.91 3.73 -12.51
N PRO A 172 -8.78 4.68 -12.08
CA PRO A 172 -9.96 4.36 -11.27
C PRO A 172 -10.92 3.35 -11.90
N LYS A 173 -10.77 3.03 -13.18
CA LYS A 173 -11.55 1.99 -13.88
C LYS A 173 -10.87 0.61 -13.89
N GLY A 174 -9.68 0.50 -13.30
CA GLY A 174 -8.89 -0.73 -13.28
C GLY A 174 -8.05 -0.97 -14.55
N GLU A 175 -7.89 0.04 -15.40
CA GLU A 175 -7.08 -0.06 -16.63
C GLU A 175 -5.63 0.33 -16.33
N LEU A 176 -4.65 -0.44 -16.79
CA LEU A 176 -3.23 -0.06 -16.70
C LEU A 176 -2.99 1.18 -17.58
N ILE A 177 -2.55 2.28 -16.97
CA ILE A 177 -2.31 3.56 -17.65
C ILE A 177 -0.83 3.92 -17.75
N VAL A 178 0.01 3.42 -16.85
CA VAL A 178 1.47 3.56 -16.94
C VAL A 178 2.08 2.21 -16.67
N ASP A 179 2.83 1.67 -17.64
CA ASP A 179 3.55 0.41 -17.50
C ASP A 179 4.97 0.65 -16.97
N LEU A 180 5.25 0.08 -15.80
CA LEU A 180 6.55 0.14 -15.13
C LEU A 180 7.26 -1.23 -15.11
N SER A 181 6.73 -2.23 -15.81
CA SER A 181 7.30 -3.59 -15.83
C SER A 181 8.67 -3.66 -16.51
N SER A 182 8.94 -2.77 -17.47
CA SER A 182 10.21 -2.71 -18.22
C SER A 182 11.30 -1.84 -17.60
N SER A 183 10.97 -1.02 -16.60
CA SER A 183 11.91 -0.04 -16.02
C SER A 183 12.88 -0.66 -14.99
N ALA A 184 12.86 -1.99 -14.84
CA ALA A 184 13.83 -2.76 -14.06
C ALA A 184 15.13 -3.06 -14.84
N GLU A 185 15.21 -2.71 -16.13
CA GLU A 185 16.41 -2.88 -16.96
C GLU A 185 16.92 -1.51 -17.45
N SER A 186 17.64 -0.77 -16.61
CA SER A 186 18.55 0.31 -17.03
C SER A 186 19.63 0.55 -15.99
#